data_AF-A0A0M8TCI9-F1
#
_entry.id   AF-A0A0M8TCI9-F1
#
_cell.length_a   1.000
_cell.length_b   1.000
_cell.length_c   1.000
_cell.angle_alpha   90.00
_cell.angle_beta   90.00
_cell.angle_gamma   90.00
#
_symmetry.space_group_name_H-M   'P 1'
#
loop_
_entity.id
_entity.type
_entity.pdbx_description
1 polymer ?
#
loop_
_entity_poly.entity_id
_entity_poly.type
_entity_poly.pdbx_seq_one_letter_code
_entity_poly.pdbx_strand_id
1 'polypeptide(L)'
;MALLCALGTAIALGGVLTGSGGGKKSAANASTATDPAVKDPADDASSDNPPAGSLVLRIDGPDGLVTPSEIKSFKADVETLTPAGDNIGNNWAQGRSGQAAEAMGTVYEISHDTAILDRMIGFCDAVLSERNDLAPSPVGRHPLWTGKVDPAWPNDVTAQPIGTGGEQGDPVGHLGNCARQILQTPAIWHKRVPIGDPHQYGATYLDRAKKFVAEADVAVDQHILARLLDVSRSDRQYFAGDSPYQGGKPVPWNQQMMFDYGFSNLASAHQILGDDAQRAARYDRLVKASVNWFFSAARRYTDPAGKSAYDWGYSPSQRAGEDSNHGSLDCAGLYRLYLTGRYSITASMMAPLANTLVDVMTKSPHKYAGRVDGSDGRGHGSSTSYLRGGFLPLAEFRPDAYHAMLTEALPGNGTTSIDSFSGALMLKSRRGQHHY
;
A
#
# COMPACT_ATOMS: atom_id res chain seq x y z
N MET A 1 -21.56 66.09 23.68
CA MET A 1 -21.41 64.70 24.17
C MET A 1 -22.81 64.19 24.49
N ALA A 2 -23.55 63.70 23.48
CA ALA A 2 -23.75 62.28 23.09
C ALA A 2 -24.84 61.60 23.97
N LEU A 3 -26.14 61.71 23.61
CA LEU A 3 -27.02 60.82 22.78
C LEU A 3 -27.31 59.44 23.42
N LEU A 4 -28.45 59.27 24.10
CA LEU A 4 -29.75 58.61 23.72
C LEU A 4 -29.68 57.09 23.47
N CYS A 5 -30.30 56.24 24.31
CA CYS A 5 -31.71 55.76 24.34
C CYS A 5 -32.15 54.95 23.11
N ALA A 6 -33.04 53.95 23.16
CA ALA A 6 -33.52 52.94 24.11
C ALA A 6 -34.66 52.18 23.39
N LEU A 7 -34.74 50.85 23.56
CA LEU A 7 -35.93 49.96 23.67
C LEU A 7 -37.02 49.92 22.57
N GLY A 8 -37.56 48.70 22.35
CA GLY A 8 -38.98 48.54 22.00
C GLY A 8 -39.36 47.27 21.23
N THR A 9 -39.85 46.25 21.95
CA THR A 9 -40.50 45.03 21.45
C THR A 9 -42.03 45.19 21.51
N ALA A 10 -42.81 44.59 20.57
CA ALA A 10 -43.98 43.71 20.80
C ALA A 10 -45.19 43.81 19.80
N ILE A 11 -45.53 42.63 19.23
CA ILE A 11 -46.87 41.97 19.08
C ILE A 11 -47.85 42.33 17.91
N ALA A 12 -47.89 41.40 16.93
CA ALA A 12 -48.97 40.49 16.45
C ALA A 12 -50.32 40.91 15.77
N LEU A 13 -50.81 39.94 14.98
CA LEU A 13 -52.09 39.75 14.24
C LEU A 13 -52.20 40.55 12.92
N GLY A 14 -52.64 40.03 11.78
CA GLY A 14 -53.24 38.77 11.33
C GLY A 14 -54.08 39.11 10.08
N GLY A 15 -53.93 38.38 8.97
CA GLY A 15 -54.70 38.68 7.75
C GLY A 15 -54.40 37.72 6.59
N VAL A 16 -55.32 36.77 6.37
CA VAL A 16 -55.44 35.91 5.19
C VAL A 16 -56.25 36.66 4.13
N LEU A 17 -55.86 36.57 2.84
CA LEU A 17 -56.74 36.37 1.67
C LEU A 17 -55.93 36.26 0.35
N THR A 18 -55.98 35.04 -0.23
CA THR A 18 -56.18 34.62 -1.64
C THR A 18 -55.60 35.40 -2.84
N GLY A 19 -54.98 34.64 -3.76
CA GLY A 19 -54.86 34.96 -5.20
C GLY A 19 -53.49 34.60 -5.81
N SER A 20 -53.25 33.34 -6.20
CA SER A 20 -53.21 32.82 -7.60
C SER A 20 -52.33 33.62 -8.58
N GLY A 21 -51.30 32.96 -9.13
CA GLY A 21 -50.57 33.45 -10.30
C GLY A 21 -49.17 32.85 -10.39
N GLY A 22 -48.99 31.85 -11.26
CA GLY A 22 -47.79 31.02 -11.34
C GLY A 22 -46.48 31.76 -11.61
N GLY A 23 -45.43 31.31 -10.93
CA GLY A 23 -44.04 31.68 -11.19
C GLY A 23 -43.13 30.56 -10.70
N LYS A 24 -42.46 29.89 -11.63
CA LYS A 24 -41.61 28.71 -11.44
C LYS A 24 -40.67 28.86 -10.23
N LYS A 25 -40.82 28.01 -9.21
CA LYS A 25 -39.77 27.76 -8.21
C LYS A 25 -38.71 26.84 -8.84
N SER A 26 -37.49 27.36 -8.93
CA SER A 26 -36.28 26.57 -9.15
C SER A 26 -36.12 25.61 -7.97
N ALA A 27 -36.41 24.34 -8.22
CA ALA A 27 -36.08 23.26 -7.33
C ALA A 27 -34.59 22.95 -7.48
N ALA A 28 -33.95 22.73 -6.34
CA ALA A 28 -32.64 22.11 -6.22
C ALA A 28 -32.59 20.84 -7.08
N ASN A 29 -31.79 20.90 -8.14
CA ASN A 29 -31.36 19.73 -8.88
C ASN A 29 -29.92 19.46 -8.48
N ALA A 30 -29.74 18.32 -7.82
CA ALA A 30 -28.47 17.62 -7.73
C ALA A 30 -27.88 17.57 -9.14
N SER A 31 -26.80 18.32 -9.34
CA SER A 31 -26.07 18.33 -10.59
C SER A 31 -25.37 16.99 -10.71
N THR A 32 -25.93 16.18 -11.60
CA THR A 32 -25.26 15.16 -12.39
C THR A 32 -24.09 15.81 -13.14
N ALA A 33 -22.98 16.02 -12.44
CA ALA A 33 -21.69 16.19 -13.08
C ALA A 33 -21.12 14.80 -13.29
N THR A 34 -21.25 14.31 -14.53
CA THR A 34 -20.41 13.26 -15.06
C THR A 34 -18.96 13.68 -14.88
N ASP A 35 -18.25 13.01 -13.97
CA ASP A 35 -16.79 13.06 -13.95
C ASP A 35 -16.30 12.73 -15.36
N PRO A 36 -15.52 13.61 -16.00
CA PRO A 36 -14.71 13.16 -17.11
C PRO A 36 -13.76 12.13 -16.51
N ALA A 37 -13.82 10.90 -17.02
CA ALA A 37 -12.85 9.87 -16.74
C ALA A 37 -11.46 10.40 -17.11
N VAL A 38 -10.80 11.03 -16.15
CA VAL A 38 -9.35 11.13 -16.13
C VAL A 38 -8.92 9.71 -15.85
N LYS A 39 -8.40 9.05 -16.89
CA LYS A 39 -7.80 7.73 -16.80
C LYS A 39 -6.73 7.82 -15.72
N ASP A 40 -6.98 7.24 -14.57
CA ASP A 40 -5.97 7.20 -13.51
C ASP A 40 -4.82 6.33 -14.07
N PRO A 41 -3.55 6.68 -13.89
CA PRO A 41 -2.43 5.81 -14.26
C PRO A 41 -2.48 4.44 -13.56
N ALA A 42 -3.35 4.27 -12.55
CA ALA A 42 -3.67 3.00 -11.91
C ALA A 42 -4.60 2.10 -12.76
N ASP A 43 -5.28 2.62 -13.78
CA ASP A 43 -6.22 1.87 -14.63
C ASP A 43 -5.53 0.76 -15.47
N ASP A 44 -4.21 0.84 -15.66
CA ASP A 44 -3.39 -0.19 -16.33
C ASP A 44 -2.48 -0.97 -15.34
N ALA A 45 -2.53 -0.67 -14.02
CA ALA A 45 -1.61 -1.25 -13.02
C ALA A 45 -2.12 -2.54 -12.35
N SER A 46 -3.40 -2.92 -12.51
CA SER A 46 -3.80 -4.32 -12.37
C SER A 46 -3.80 -4.99 -13.74
N SER A 47 -2.63 -5.06 -14.39
CA SER A 47 -2.49 -5.98 -15.52
C SER A 47 -2.51 -7.41 -14.96
N ASP A 48 -3.72 -7.94 -14.72
CA ASP A 48 -4.00 -9.35 -14.44
C ASP A 48 -3.65 -10.26 -15.65
N ASN A 49 -2.95 -9.71 -16.64
CA ASN A 49 -2.31 -10.48 -17.70
C ASN A 49 -0.87 -10.81 -17.28
N PRO A 50 -0.56 -12.10 -17.02
CA PRO A 50 0.81 -12.51 -16.73
C PRO A 50 1.73 -12.16 -17.90
N PRO A 51 3.03 -11.94 -17.65
CA PRO A 51 4.01 -11.74 -18.71
C PRO A 51 3.93 -12.86 -19.74
N ALA A 52 4.17 -12.52 -21.01
CA ALA A 52 4.75 -13.49 -21.92
C ALA A 52 6.12 -13.91 -21.33
N GLY A 53 6.16 -15.01 -20.58
CA GLY A 53 7.39 -15.57 -19.99
C GLY A 53 7.39 -15.85 -18.49
N SER A 54 6.36 -15.53 -17.69
CA SER A 54 6.33 -15.94 -16.26
C SER A 54 6.12 -17.44 -16.15
N LEU A 55 6.91 -18.10 -15.31
CA LEU A 55 6.72 -19.53 -15.05
C LEU A 55 5.46 -19.73 -14.20
N VAL A 56 4.81 -20.89 -14.38
CA VAL A 56 3.77 -21.30 -13.43
C VAL A 56 4.46 -21.69 -12.13
N LEU A 57 4.33 -20.84 -11.12
CA LEU A 57 4.77 -21.07 -9.75
C LEU A 57 3.88 -22.13 -9.12
N ARG A 58 4.46 -23.08 -8.36
CA ARG A 58 3.70 -24.20 -7.79
C ARG A 58 3.95 -24.41 -6.31
N ILE A 59 2.86 -24.68 -5.58
CA ILE A 59 2.90 -25.20 -4.21
C ILE A 59 2.69 -26.71 -4.22
N ASP A 60 3.30 -27.42 -3.28
CA ASP A 60 3.11 -28.87 -3.14
C ASP A 60 1.73 -29.18 -2.55
N GLY A 61 1.18 -28.24 -1.79
CA GLY A 61 -0.16 -28.27 -1.22
C GLY A 61 -0.39 -27.09 -0.26
N PRO A 62 -1.64 -26.88 0.17
CA PRO A 62 -2.00 -25.76 1.06
C PRO A 62 -1.53 -25.98 2.51
N ASP A 63 -1.16 -27.21 2.88
CA ASP A 63 -0.77 -27.58 4.23
C ASP A 63 0.73 -27.86 4.36
N GLY A 64 1.19 -27.90 5.61
CA GLY A 64 2.57 -28.20 5.96
C GLY A 64 3.50 -27.00 5.83
N LEU A 65 4.77 -27.25 6.18
CA LEU A 65 5.84 -26.25 6.04
C LEU A 65 6.09 -25.93 4.57
N VAL A 66 6.63 -24.74 4.32
CA VAL A 66 7.14 -24.37 3.00
C VAL A 66 8.28 -25.32 2.61
N THR A 67 8.21 -25.86 1.40
CA THR A 67 9.12 -26.93 0.95
C THR A 67 10.27 -26.39 0.08
N PRO A 68 11.38 -27.13 -0.05
CA PRO A 68 12.45 -26.76 -0.99
C PRO A 68 12.01 -26.70 -2.46
N SER A 69 11.02 -27.51 -2.87
CA SER A 69 10.43 -27.47 -4.23
C SER A 69 9.74 -26.14 -4.48
N GLU A 70 9.02 -25.63 -3.49
CA GLU A 70 8.31 -24.35 -3.55
C GLU A 70 9.28 -23.18 -3.68
N ILE A 71 10.32 -23.16 -2.85
CA ILE A 71 11.38 -22.14 -2.93
C ILE A 71 12.12 -22.23 -4.27
N LYS A 72 12.40 -23.45 -4.77
CA LYS A 72 13.02 -23.64 -6.08
C LYS A 72 12.13 -23.13 -7.22
N SER A 73 10.82 -23.35 -7.15
CA SER A 73 9.86 -22.84 -8.14
C SER A 73 9.89 -21.32 -8.19
N PHE A 74 9.92 -20.65 -7.04
CA PHE A 74 10.03 -19.20 -6.95
C PHE A 74 11.34 -18.68 -7.53
N LYS A 75 12.47 -19.29 -7.14
CA LYS A 75 13.80 -18.91 -7.64
C LYS A 75 13.89 -18.96 -9.15
N ALA A 76 13.38 -20.04 -9.76
CA ALA A 76 13.37 -20.18 -11.21
C ALA A 76 12.59 -19.06 -11.90
N ASP A 77 11.51 -18.54 -11.31
CA ASP A 77 10.75 -17.43 -11.87
C ASP A 77 11.50 -16.09 -11.71
N VAL A 78 11.97 -15.76 -10.51
CA VAL A 78 12.64 -14.46 -10.27
C VAL A 78 13.97 -14.31 -11.02
N GLU A 79 14.61 -15.42 -11.39
CA GLU A 79 15.77 -15.44 -12.29
C GLU A 79 15.42 -14.93 -13.71
N THR A 80 14.17 -15.06 -14.16
CA THR A 80 13.71 -14.59 -15.48
C THR A 80 13.26 -13.13 -15.50
N LEU A 81 12.90 -12.57 -14.34
CA LEU A 81 12.39 -11.21 -14.25
C LEU A 81 13.49 -10.19 -14.59
N THR A 82 13.11 -8.98 -14.98
CA THR A 82 14.04 -7.85 -15.17
C THR A 82 13.41 -6.63 -14.50
N PRO A 83 14.16 -5.83 -13.73
CA PRO A 83 13.62 -4.60 -13.16
C PRO A 83 13.16 -3.66 -14.29
N ALA A 84 12.18 -2.81 -13.98
CA ALA A 84 11.78 -1.72 -14.86
C ALA A 84 12.98 -0.78 -15.15
N GLY A 85 12.85 0.05 -16.17
CA GLY A 85 13.85 1.10 -16.47
C GLY A 85 13.42 2.51 -16.04
N ASP A 86 12.17 2.65 -15.56
CA ASP A 86 11.58 3.86 -15.03
C ASP A 86 10.39 3.53 -14.10
N ASN A 87 9.89 4.54 -13.38
CA ASN A 87 8.68 4.40 -12.56
C ASN A 87 7.38 4.71 -13.34
N ILE A 88 7.41 4.83 -14.67
CA ILE A 88 6.21 5.20 -15.43
C ILE A 88 5.14 4.13 -15.25
N GLY A 89 3.90 4.57 -14.99
CA GLY A 89 2.81 3.64 -14.70
C GLY A 89 2.96 2.92 -13.35
N ASN A 90 3.67 3.52 -12.39
CA ASN A 90 3.86 3.00 -11.03
C ASN A 90 4.65 1.68 -10.95
N ASN A 91 5.63 1.47 -11.85
CA ASN A 91 6.42 0.23 -11.89
C ASN A 91 7.02 -0.20 -10.54
N TRP A 92 7.39 0.77 -9.67
CA TRP A 92 7.97 0.52 -8.34
C TRP A 92 6.99 0.66 -7.19
N ALA A 93 5.73 0.99 -7.45
CA ALA A 93 4.66 0.87 -6.46
C ALA A 93 3.82 -0.37 -6.79
N GLN A 94 2.65 -0.17 -7.40
CA GLN A 94 1.71 -1.24 -7.72
C GLN A 94 2.09 -2.06 -8.97
N GLY A 95 3.10 -1.64 -9.72
CA GLY A 95 3.55 -2.31 -10.94
C GLY A 95 4.46 -3.52 -10.67
N ARG A 96 4.91 -4.13 -11.76
CA ARG A 96 5.57 -5.45 -11.74
C ARG A 96 6.86 -5.49 -10.92
N SER A 97 7.67 -4.44 -10.98
CA SER A 97 8.97 -4.44 -10.29
C SER A 97 8.80 -4.26 -8.79
N GLY A 98 7.85 -3.42 -8.38
CA GLY A 98 7.45 -3.28 -6.97
C GLY A 98 6.94 -4.61 -6.41
N GLN A 99 5.97 -5.23 -7.08
CA GLN A 99 5.44 -6.54 -6.67
C GLN A 99 6.53 -7.62 -6.56
N ALA A 100 7.45 -7.68 -7.53
CA ALA A 100 8.56 -8.62 -7.49
C ALA A 100 9.51 -8.36 -6.31
N ALA A 101 9.84 -7.10 -6.03
CA ALA A 101 10.69 -6.73 -4.89
C ALA A 101 10.06 -7.13 -3.54
N GLU A 102 8.76 -6.88 -3.36
CA GLU A 102 8.03 -7.30 -2.15
C GLU A 102 7.98 -8.82 -2.01
N ALA A 103 7.70 -9.54 -3.10
CA ALA A 103 7.64 -10.99 -3.10
C ALA A 103 9.01 -11.61 -2.77
N MET A 104 10.10 -11.10 -3.35
CA MET A 104 11.45 -11.57 -3.03
C MET A 104 11.80 -11.33 -1.56
N GLY A 105 11.44 -10.16 -1.01
CA GLY A 105 11.62 -9.89 0.42
C GLY A 105 10.85 -10.86 1.30
N THR A 106 9.59 -11.14 0.95
CA THR A 106 8.71 -12.09 1.67
C THR A 106 9.26 -13.51 1.64
N VAL A 107 9.69 -14.00 0.48
CA VAL A 107 10.21 -15.38 0.35
C VAL A 107 11.61 -15.52 0.97
N TYR A 108 12.44 -14.46 0.94
CA TYR A 108 13.70 -14.45 1.67
C TYR A 108 13.49 -14.54 3.19
N GLU A 109 12.50 -13.83 3.73
CA GLU A 109 12.16 -13.89 5.16
C GLU A 109 11.79 -15.32 5.62
N ILE A 110 11.21 -16.12 4.72
CA ILE A 110 10.83 -17.52 4.99
C ILE A 110 12.02 -18.47 4.82
N SER A 111 12.79 -18.30 3.73
CA SER A 111 13.76 -19.30 3.28
C SER A 111 15.21 -19.02 3.70
N HIS A 112 15.52 -17.75 3.95
CA HIS A 112 16.88 -17.23 4.07
C HIS A 112 17.81 -17.60 2.88
N ASP A 113 17.24 -17.91 1.71
CA ASP A 113 18.01 -18.27 0.52
C ASP A 113 18.64 -17.01 -0.09
N THR A 114 19.97 -16.89 0.04
CA THR A 114 20.69 -15.67 -0.37
C THR A 114 20.60 -15.38 -1.87
N ALA A 115 20.33 -16.37 -2.73
CA ALA A 115 20.16 -16.10 -4.16
C ALA A 115 18.90 -15.26 -4.44
N ILE A 116 17.85 -15.41 -3.62
CA ILE A 116 16.65 -14.57 -3.70
C ILE A 116 17.00 -13.15 -3.25
N LEU A 117 17.75 -13.01 -2.16
CA LEU A 117 18.21 -11.70 -1.68
C LEU A 117 19.11 -11.01 -2.72
N ASP A 118 20.01 -11.74 -3.38
CA ASP A 118 20.87 -11.19 -4.43
C ASP A 118 20.05 -10.63 -5.60
N ARG A 119 18.96 -11.33 -5.98
CA ARG A 119 18.03 -10.83 -6.99
C ARG A 119 17.30 -9.58 -6.50
N MET A 120 16.84 -9.57 -5.25
CA MET A 120 16.21 -8.40 -4.63
C MET A 120 17.14 -7.19 -4.60
N ILE A 121 18.42 -7.39 -4.28
CA ILE A 121 19.43 -6.32 -4.31
C ILE A 121 19.56 -5.73 -5.71
N GLY A 122 19.54 -6.57 -6.76
CA GLY A 122 19.56 -6.07 -8.14
C GLY A 122 18.35 -5.20 -8.51
N PHE A 123 17.16 -5.51 -7.98
CA PHE A 123 15.98 -4.65 -8.13
C PHE A 123 16.10 -3.37 -7.29
N CYS A 124 16.68 -3.45 -6.10
CA CYS A 124 16.92 -2.29 -5.25
C CYS A 124 17.99 -1.33 -5.80
N ASP A 125 19.01 -1.86 -6.49
CA ASP A 125 19.97 -1.06 -7.24
C ASP A 125 19.27 -0.29 -8.38
N ALA A 126 18.35 -0.94 -9.09
CA ALA A 126 17.61 -0.33 -10.19
C ALA A 126 16.69 0.79 -9.69
N VAL A 127 15.82 0.51 -8.70
CA VAL A 127 14.92 1.54 -8.15
C VAL A 127 15.71 2.73 -7.61
N LEU A 128 16.82 2.52 -6.89
CA LEU A 128 17.64 3.64 -6.42
C LEU A 128 18.24 4.45 -7.59
N SER A 129 18.74 3.76 -8.62
CA SER A 129 19.37 4.41 -9.78
C SER A 129 18.39 5.21 -10.63
N GLU A 130 17.08 4.92 -10.53
CA GLU A 130 16.01 5.62 -11.22
C GLU A 130 15.46 6.83 -10.45
N ARG A 131 15.92 7.07 -9.20
CA ARG A 131 15.46 8.22 -8.42
C ARG A 131 15.75 9.53 -9.17
N ASN A 132 14.78 10.41 -9.24
CA ASN A 132 14.75 11.57 -10.15
C ASN A 132 15.95 12.53 -10.02
N ASP A 133 16.52 12.68 -8.82
CA ASP A 133 17.72 13.47 -8.53
C ASP A 133 19.04 12.75 -8.84
N LEU A 134 19.01 11.44 -9.07
CA LEU A 134 20.18 10.61 -9.38
C LEU A 134 20.21 10.28 -10.88
N ALA A 135 19.11 9.76 -11.40
CA ALA A 135 19.01 9.29 -12.78
C ALA A 135 19.30 10.41 -13.80
N PRO A 136 19.95 10.09 -14.93
CA PRO A 136 20.05 11.01 -16.05
C PRO A 136 18.70 11.11 -16.79
N SER A 137 18.54 12.16 -17.59
CA SER A 137 17.46 12.26 -18.57
C SER A 137 17.54 11.07 -19.56
N PRO A 138 16.41 10.48 -20.00
CA PRO A 138 15.03 10.93 -19.78
C PRO A 138 14.35 10.35 -18.52
N VAL A 139 15.04 9.51 -17.75
CA VAL A 139 14.44 8.85 -16.57
C VAL A 139 14.31 9.83 -15.40
N GLY A 140 15.39 10.53 -15.07
CA GLY A 140 15.42 11.57 -14.04
C GLY A 140 15.62 12.97 -14.59
N ARG A 141 15.90 13.89 -13.66
CA ARG A 141 16.09 15.33 -13.89
C ARG A 141 14.81 16.10 -14.26
N HIS A 142 13.65 15.56 -13.89
CA HIS A 142 12.36 16.21 -14.08
C HIS A 142 12.10 17.22 -12.95
N PRO A 143 11.85 18.50 -13.25
CA PRO A 143 11.30 19.42 -12.27
C PRO A 143 9.90 18.97 -11.85
N LEU A 144 9.70 18.73 -10.56
CA LEU A 144 8.41 18.34 -10.01
C LEU A 144 7.56 19.57 -9.70
N TRP A 145 6.34 19.34 -9.23
CA TRP A 145 5.42 20.38 -8.75
C TRP A 145 5.99 21.27 -7.64
N THR A 146 7.07 20.85 -6.98
CA THR A 146 7.84 21.63 -6.00
C THR A 146 8.74 22.68 -6.64
N GLY A 147 8.86 22.70 -7.97
CA GLY A 147 9.72 23.59 -8.75
C GLY A 147 11.19 23.16 -8.79
N LYS A 148 11.51 21.95 -8.31
CA LYS A 148 12.88 21.42 -8.20
C LYS A 148 12.95 19.97 -8.68
N VAL A 149 14.16 19.49 -8.92
CA VAL A 149 14.44 18.05 -9.09
C VAL A 149 14.62 17.46 -7.69
N ASP A 150 13.55 16.87 -7.16
CA ASP A 150 13.55 16.25 -5.83
C ASP A 150 13.89 14.75 -5.88
N PRO A 151 14.35 14.15 -4.76
CA PRO A 151 14.58 12.71 -4.65
C PRO A 151 13.27 11.92 -4.53
N ALA A 152 12.62 11.75 -5.68
CA ALA A 152 11.35 11.07 -5.87
C ALA A 152 11.38 10.17 -7.11
N TRP A 153 10.32 9.40 -7.34
CA TRP A 153 10.12 8.52 -8.48
C TRP A 153 8.84 8.93 -9.21
N PRO A 154 8.87 9.93 -10.11
CA PRO A 154 7.68 10.35 -10.84
C PRO A 154 7.14 9.21 -11.72
N ASN A 155 5.83 8.99 -11.66
CA ASN A 155 5.14 7.91 -12.37
C ASN A 155 4.43 8.36 -13.65
N ASP A 156 4.27 9.67 -13.83
CA ASP A 156 3.79 10.32 -15.06
C ASP A 156 4.56 11.62 -15.26
N VAL A 157 5.49 11.60 -16.22
CA VAL A 157 6.30 12.77 -16.60
C VAL A 157 5.67 13.62 -17.71
N THR A 158 4.47 13.23 -18.17
CA THR A 158 3.72 13.95 -19.21
C THR A 158 2.77 14.98 -18.62
N ALA A 159 2.32 14.77 -17.38
CA ALA A 159 1.51 15.72 -16.62
C ALA A 159 2.30 17.00 -16.27
N GLN A 160 1.61 18.14 -16.23
CA GLN A 160 2.20 19.43 -15.85
C GLN A 160 1.31 20.19 -14.84
N PRO A 161 1.82 20.53 -13.64
CA PRO A 161 3.14 20.12 -13.12
C PRO A 161 3.22 18.60 -12.89
N ILE A 162 4.42 18.03 -12.95
CA ILE A 162 4.64 16.61 -12.62
C ILE A 162 4.35 16.41 -11.12
N GLY A 163 3.30 15.64 -10.84
CA GLY A 163 2.83 15.36 -9.49
C GLY A 163 3.57 14.21 -8.80
N THR A 164 3.39 14.10 -7.49
CA THR A 164 3.74 12.92 -6.68
C THR A 164 2.62 12.66 -5.67
N GLY A 165 2.49 11.41 -5.22
CA GLY A 165 1.46 10.96 -4.28
C GLY A 165 1.95 9.80 -3.41
N GLY A 166 1.03 8.94 -2.97
CA GLY A 166 1.33 7.80 -2.11
C GLY A 166 2.35 6.81 -2.67
N GLU A 167 2.46 6.72 -3.99
CA GLU A 167 3.37 5.80 -4.69
C GLU A 167 4.84 6.02 -4.32
N GLN A 168 5.20 7.19 -3.78
CA GLN A 168 6.56 7.49 -3.32
C GLN A 168 6.97 6.65 -2.11
N GLY A 169 6.02 6.08 -1.35
CA GLY A 169 6.31 5.25 -0.18
C GLY A 169 6.93 3.89 -0.54
N ASP A 170 6.50 3.28 -1.63
CA ASP A 170 6.92 1.91 -2.00
C ASP A 170 8.40 1.83 -2.44
N PRO A 171 8.94 2.72 -3.31
CA PRO A 171 10.37 2.74 -3.59
C PRO A 171 11.24 2.83 -2.33
N VAL A 172 10.85 3.67 -1.37
CA VAL A 172 11.50 3.78 -0.06
C VAL A 172 11.36 2.47 0.72
N GLY A 173 10.16 1.87 0.69
CA GLY A 173 9.87 0.57 1.29
C GLY A 173 10.72 -0.58 0.73
N HIS A 174 10.94 -0.66 -0.58
CA HIS A 174 11.78 -1.70 -1.19
C HIS A 174 13.23 -1.59 -0.74
N LEU A 175 13.79 -0.37 -0.77
CA LEU A 175 15.14 -0.09 -0.28
C LEU A 175 15.27 -0.44 1.21
N GLY A 176 14.32 0.04 2.02
CA GLY A 176 14.28 -0.22 3.46
C GLY A 176 14.14 -1.71 3.78
N ASN A 177 13.26 -2.43 3.08
CA ASN A 177 13.04 -3.86 3.29
C ASN A 177 14.29 -4.66 2.92
N CYS A 178 14.90 -4.40 1.76
CA CYS A 178 16.14 -5.06 1.36
C CYS A 178 17.26 -4.85 2.40
N ALA A 179 17.43 -3.61 2.85
CA ALA A 179 18.39 -3.28 3.90
C ALA A 179 18.08 -4.01 5.22
N ARG A 180 16.82 -3.99 5.66
CA ARG A 180 16.37 -4.68 6.89
C ARG A 180 16.69 -6.18 6.83
N GLN A 181 16.38 -6.85 5.73
CA GLN A 181 16.64 -8.29 5.54
C GLN A 181 18.13 -8.62 5.62
N ILE A 182 18.99 -7.79 5.02
CA ILE A 182 20.45 -7.91 5.16
C ILE A 182 20.88 -7.71 6.62
N LEU A 183 20.40 -6.64 7.26
CA LEU A 183 20.78 -6.27 8.62
C LEU A 183 20.33 -7.32 9.65
N GLN A 184 19.21 -8.00 9.42
CA GLN A 184 18.75 -9.12 10.25
C GLN A 184 19.59 -10.39 10.07
N THR A 185 20.51 -10.43 9.10
CA THR A 185 21.36 -11.60 8.81
C THR A 185 22.86 -11.28 8.95
N PRO A 186 23.39 -11.08 10.17
CA PRO A 186 24.80 -10.71 10.38
C PRO A 186 25.83 -11.65 9.73
N ALA A 187 25.47 -12.93 9.55
CA ALA A 187 26.33 -13.94 8.95
C ALA A 187 26.74 -13.65 7.49
N ILE A 188 26.05 -12.76 6.78
CA ILE A 188 26.38 -12.37 5.40
C ILE A 188 27.01 -10.98 5.26
N TRP A 189 27.02 -10.16 6.32
CA TRP A 189 27.38 -8.74 6.26
C TRP A 189 28.69 -8.43 5.53
N HIS A 190 29.74 -9.19 5.80
CA HIS A 190 31.07 -8.97 5.24
C HIS A 190 31.33 -9.73 3.93
N LYS A 191 30.35 -10.49 3.43
CA LYS A 191 30.45 -11.16 2.14
C LYS A 191 30.23 -10.14 1.02
N ARG A 192 30.92 -10.33 -0.10
CA ARG A 192 30.67 -9.55 -1.31
C ARG A 192 29.33 -9.95 -1.90
N VAL A 193 28.57 -8.96 -2.40
CA VAL A 193 27.34 -9.24 -3.14
C VAL A 193 27.72 -9.83 -4.51
N PRO A 194 27.22 -11.02 -4.89
CA PRO A 194 27.64 -11.71 -6.11
C PRO A 194 27.39 -10.95 -7.42
N ILE A 195 26.37 -10.08 -7.46
CA ILE A 195 26.05 -9.27 -8.65
C ILE A 195 27.06 -8.13 -8.92
N GLY A 196 28.06 -7.96 -8.04
CA GLY A 196 29.04 -6.88 -8.14
C GLY A 196 28.52 -5.54 -7.59
N ASP A 197 29.21 -4.45 -7.95
CA ASP A 197 28.88 -3.10 -7.49
C ASP A 197 28.98 -2.06 -8.64
N PRO A 198 28.18 -2.21 -9.71
CA PRO A 198 28.29 -1.35 -10.89
C PRO A 198 27.91 0.11 -10.62
N HIS A 199 27.07 0.36 -9.60
CA HIS A 199 26.59 1.69 -9.23
C HIS A 199 27.34 2.32 -8.05
N GLN A 200 28.35 1.63 -7.51
CA GLN A 200 29.10 2.07 -6.32
C GLN A 200 28.21 2.28 -5.09
N TYR A 201 27.21 1.41 -4.93
CA TYR A 201 26.31 1.38 -3.79
C TYR A 201 26.81 0.50 -2.64
N GLY A 202 27.96 -0.15 -2.81
CA GLY A 202 28.64 -0.91 -1.76
C GLY A 202 28.91 -2.35 -2.18
N ALA A 203 30.14 -2.80 -2.04
CA ALA A 203 30.56 -4.10 -2.53
C ALA A 203 30.16 -5.27 -1.62
N THR A 204 29.88 -5.02 -0.35
CA THR A 204 29.42 -6.03 0.62
C THR A 204 27.95 -5.87 0.95
N TYR A 205 27.32 -6.91 1.49
CA TYR A 205 25.91 -6.82 1.92
C TYR A 205 25.70 -5.68 2.92
N LEU A 206 26.57 -5.54 3.93
CA LEU A 206 26.43 -4.47 4.93
C LEU A 206 26.59 -3.08 4.32
N ASP A 207 27.55 -2.89 3.41
CA ASP A 207 27.73 -1.60 2.73
C ASP A 207 26.49 -1.26 1.90
N ARG A 208 25.94 -2.26 1.19
CA ARG A 208 24.73 -2.11 0.40
C ARG A 208 23.52 -1.73 1.25
N ALA A 209 23.31 -2.42 2.37
CA ALA A 209 22.23 -2.12 3.29
C ALA A 209 22.32 -0.68 3.85
N LYS A 210 23.52 -0.26 4.27
CA LYS A 210 23.75 1.11 4.74
C LYS A 210 23.48 2.16 3.66
N LYS A 211 23.88 1.88 2.42
CA LYS A 211 23.60 2.77 1.29
C LYS A 211 22.09 2.89 1.03
N PHE A 212 21.37 1.77 0.99
CA PHE A 212 19.93 1.78 0.79
C PHE A 212 19.18 2.52 1.89
N VAL A 213 19.55 2.33 3.17
CA VAL A 213 18.98 3.11 4.28
C VAL A 213 19.24 4.60 4.09
N ALA A 214 20.49 5.00 3.86
CA ALA A 214 20.87 6.41 3.73
C ALA A 214 20.16 7.09 2.54
N GLU A 215 19.99 6.40 1.42
CA GLU A 215 19.35 6.96 0.24
C GLU A 215 17.82 6.96 0.33
N ALA A 216 17.21 5.97 0.96
CA ALA A 216 15.79 5.97 1.28
C ALA A 216 15.46 7.15 2.22
N ASP A 217 16.32 7.39 3.20
CA ASP A 217 16.25 8.53 4.10
C ASP A 217 16.36 9.89 3.40
N VAL A 218 17.21 10.01 2.37
CA VAL A 218 17.28 11.23 1.55
C VAL A 218 15.93 11.52 0.89
N ALA A 219 15.27 10.51 0.32
CA ALA A 219 13.95 10.68 -0.27
C ALA A 219 12.89 11.07 0.78
N VAL A 220 12.94 10.44 1.95
CA VAL A 220 12.05 10.75 3.07
C VAL A 220 12.23 12.17 3.56
N ASP A 221 13.47 12.58 3.85
CA ASP A 221 13.78 13.86 4.47
C ASP A 221 13.59 15.03 3.51
N GLN A 222 13.96 14.87 2.23
CA GLN A 222 14.02 15.98 1.27
C GLN A 222 12.77 16.10 0.38
N HIS A 223 11.98 15.03 0.24
CA HIS A 223 10.74 15.07 -0.53
C HIS A 223 9.51 14.69 0.31
N ILE A 224 9.46 13.47 0.87
CA ILE A 224 8.23 12.96 1.50
C ILE A 224 7.80 13.83 2.69
N LEU A 225 8.67 14.05 3.67
CA LEU A 225 8.35 14.82 4.88
C LEU A 225 8.63 16.31 4.76
N ALA A 226 9.40 16.75 3.75
CA ALA A 226 9.65 18.16 3.50
C ALA A 226 8.60 18.82 2.61
N ARG A 227 8.03 18.08 1.65
CA ARG A 227 7.19 18.65 0.59
C ARG A 227 5.88 17.91 0.36
N LEU A 228 5.85 16.58 0.48
CA LEU A 228 4.66 15.80 0.10
C LEU A 228 3.64 15.63 1.23
N LEU A 229 4.11 15.35 2.45
CA LEU A 229 3.26 15.08 3.61
C LEU A 229 3.29 16.23 4.63
N ASP A 230 2.11 16.63 5.09
CA ASP A 230 1.90 17.39 6.33
C ASP A 230 1.55 16.41 7.45
N VAL A 231 2.48 16.25 8.38
CA VAL A 231 2.34 15.38 9.58
C VAL A 231 2.19 16.18 10.87
N SER A 232 1.95 17.50 10.78
CA SER A 232 1.86 18.38 11.96
C SER A 232 0.64 18.09 12.85
N ARG A 233 -0.34 17.32 12.35
CA ARG A 233 -1.62 17.02 13.02
C ARG A 233 -1.57 15.69 13.74
N SER A 234 -0.80 15.65 14.83
CA SER A 234 -0.61 14.44 15.65
C SER A 234 -0.05 13.26 14.85
N ASP A 235 0.98 13.53 14.03
CA ASP A 235 1.69 12.54 13.20
C ASP A 235 0.82 11.84 12.13
N ARG A 236 -0.43 12.29 11.94
CA ARG A 236 -1.33 11.79 10.89
C ARG A 236 -0.89 12.29 9.52
N GLN A 237 -1.00 11.42 8.52
CA GLN A 237 -0.55 11.71 7.16
C GLN A 237 -1.64 12.48 6.38
N TYR A 238 -1.36 13.74 6.07
CA TYR A 238 -2.11 14.55 5.11
C TYR A 238 -1.19 14.89 3.94
N PHE A 239 -1.71 15.06 2.74
CA PHE A 239 -0.93 15.71 1.68
C PHE A 239 -0.68 17.17 2.04
N ALA A 240 0.49 17.68 1.67
CA ALA A 240 0.82 19.09 1.78
C ALA A 240 -0.24 19.95 1.07
N GLY A 241 -0.51 21.14 1.61
CA GLY A 241 -1.61 21.98 1.14
C GLY A 241 -1.48 22.41 -0.34
N ASP A 242 -0.25 22.55 -0.82
CA ASP A 242 0.10 22.93 -2.18
C ASP A 242 0.35 21.72 -3.11
N SER A 243 0.19 20.49 -2.64
CA SER A 243 0.28 19.31 -3.49
C SER A 243 -0.77 19.37 -4.62
N PRO A 244 -0.38 19.20 -5.89
CA PRO A 244 -1.34 19.13 -6.99
C PRO A 244 -2.23 17.90 -6.89
N TYR A 245 -1.75 16.85 -6.21
CA TYR A 245 -2.51 15.66 -5.90
C TYR A 245 -3.12 15.75 -4.51
N GLN A 246 -4.45 15.87 -4.45
CA GLN A 246 -5.23 15.84 -3.20
C GLN A 246 -4.73 16.79 -2.08
N GLY A 247 -4.19 17.96 -2.44
CA GLY A 247 -3.57 18.88 -1.48
C GLY A 247 -4.42 19.19 -0.23
N GLY A 248 -3.79 19.08 0.94
CA GLY A 248 -4.40 19.32 2.25
C GLY A 248 -5.39 18.24 2.74
N LYS A 249 -5.71 17.24 1.90
CA LYS A 249 -6.61 16.15 2.27
C LYS A 249 -5.86 15.05 3.04
N PRO A 250 -6.56 14.27 3.89
CA PRO A 250 -6.00 13.05 4.45
C PRO A 250 -5.50 12.13 3.34
N VAL A 251 -4.34 11.50 3.55
CA VAL A 251 -3.83 10.49 2.62
C VAL A 251 -4.77 9.28 2.63
N PRO A 252 -5.18 8.74 1.47
CA PRO A 252 -5.97 7.50 1.39
C PRO A 252 -5.29 6.31 2.07
N TRP A 253 -6.05 5.34 2.57
CA TRP A 253 -5.49 4.26 3.40
C TRP A 253 -4.44 3.43 2.66
N ASN A 254 -4.71 3.07 1.40
CA ASN A 254 -3.79 2.29 0.58
C ASN A 254 -2.47 3.02 0.34
N GLN A 255 -2.53 4.35 0.27
CA GLN A 255 -1.36 5.22 0.11
C GLN A 255 -0.62 5.42 1.44
N GLN A 256 -1.33 5.48 2.57
CA GLN A 256 -0.69 5.44 3.89
C GLN A 256 0.08 4.12 4.07
N MET A 257 -0.46 2.99 3.60
CA MET A 257 0.23 1.70 3.66
C MET A 257 1.56 1.68 2.89
N MET A 258 1.65 2.39 1.77
CA MET A 258 2.90 2.54 1.00
C MET A 258 3.95 3.31 1.81
N PHE A 259 3.56 4.44 2.43
CA PHE A 259 4.48 5.19 3.30
C PHE A 259 4.88 4.40 4.54
N ASP A 260 3.92 3.70 5.15
CA ASP A 260 4.16 2.89 6.34
C ASP A 260 5.09 1.71 6.05
N TYR A 261 5.07 1.16 4.83
CA TYR A 261 6.05 0.19 4.37
C TYR A 261 7.47 0.77 4.36
N GLY A 262 7.66 1.99 3.86
CA GLY A 262 8.93 2.74 3.96
C GLY A 262 9.36 2.97 5.41
N PHE A 263 8.52 3.65 6.19
CA PHE A 263 8.85 4.06 7.55
C PHE A 263 9.12 2.87 8.49
N SER A 264 8.33 1.80 8.43
CA SER A 264 8.50 0.65 9.33
C SER A 264 9.81 -0.11 9.08
N ASN A 265 10.21 -0.23 7.81
CA ASN A 265 11.47 -0.87 7.45
C ASN A 265 12.67 -0.02 7.86
N LEU A 266 12.64 1.29 7.60
CA LEU A 266 13.73 2.19 7.99
C LEU A 266 13.85 2.28 9.52
N ALA A 267 12.74 2.32 10.26
CA ALA A 267 12.76 2.28 11.73
C ALA A 267 13.49 1.03 12.24
N SER A 268 13.18 -0.13 11.67
CA SER A 268 13.82 -1.40 12.02
C SER A 268 15.30 -1.41 11.65
N ALA A 269 15.65 -0.89 10.46
CA ALA A 269 17.03 -0.83 9.99
C ALA A 269 17.91 0.05 10.90
N HIS A 270 17.47 1.28 11.23
CA HIS A 270 18.18 2.16 12.16
C HIS A 270 18.31 1.56 13.55
N GLN A 271 17.29 0.85 14.03
CA GLN A 271 17.39 0.17 15.32
C GLN A 271 18.47 -0.93 15.31
N ILE A 272 18.58 -1.71 14.23
CA ILE A 272 19.62 -2.77 14.11
C ILE A 272 21.01 -2.14 13.98
N LEU A 273 21.13 -1.05 13.21
CA LEU A 273 22.39 -0.32 13.05
C LEU A 273 22.82 0.42 14.34
N GLY A 274 21.85 0.85 15.16
CA GLY A 274 22.10 1.64 16.36
C GLY A 274 22.63 3.04 16.05
N ASP A 275 22.30 3.60 14.88
CA ASP A 275 22.90 4.82 14.33
C ASP A 275 22.06 6.09 14.56
N ASP A 276 20.73 6.01 14.43
CA ASP A 276 19.83 7.15 14.63
C ASP A 276 18.51 6.74 15.33
N ALA A 277 18.57 6.67 16.66
CA ALA A 277 17.42 6.31 17.48
C ALA A 277 16.27 7.32 17.41
N GLN A 278 16.55 8.61 17.15
CA GLN A 278 15.50 9.64 17.07
C GLN A 278 14.70 9.50 15.77
N ARG A 279 15.39 9.23 14.66
CA ARG A 279 14.78 8.94 13.36
C ARG A 279 13.95 7.66 13.40
N ALA A 280 14.49 6.58 13.96
CA ALA A 280 13.73 5.34 14.17
C ALA A 280 12.44 5.60 14.96
N ALA A 281 12.53 6.34 16.06
CA ALA A 281 11.37 6.70 16.87
C ALA A 281 10.38 7.61 16.14
N ARG A 282 10.84 8.49 15.24
CA ARG A 282 9.96 9.33 14.40
C ARG A 282 9.18 8.48 13.42
N TYR A 283 9.85 7.59 12.68
CA TYR A 283 9.20 6.68 11.75
C TYR A 283 8.18 5.78 12.45
N ASP A 284 8.52 5.23 13.64
CA ASP A 284 7.57 4.45 14.42
C ASP A 284 6.33 5.24 14.86
N ARG A 285 6.47 6.52 15.21
CA ARG A 285 5.33 7.37 15.56
C ARG A 285 4.40 7.59 14.36
N LEU A 286 4.96 7.82 13.18
CA LEU A 286 4.19 8.03 11.94
C LEU A 286 3.36 6.78 11.60
N VAL A 287 3.98 5.60 11.60
CA VAL A 287 3.27 4.33 11.32
C VAL A 287 2.21 4.06 12.39
N LYS A 288 2.55 4.26 13.66
CA LYS A 288 1.59 4.08 14.76
C LYS A 288 0.41 5.03 14.66
N ALA A 289 0.63 6.29 14.24
CA ALA A 289 -0.43 7.26 14.04
C ALA A 289 -1.36 6.85 12.88
N SER A 290 -0.80 6.39 11.75
CA SER A 290 -1.55 5.85 10.61
C SER A 290 -2.44 4.67 11.02
N VAL A 291 -1.85 3.63 11.61
CA VAL A 291 -2.55 2.40 12.05
C VAL A 291 -3.66 2.72 13.05
N ASN A 292 -3.37 3.51 14.08
CA ASN A 292 -4.38 3.90 15.06
C ASN A 292 -5.50 4.70 14.43
N TRP A 293 -5.19 5.54 13.43
CA TRP A 293 -6.20 6.30 12.72
C TRP A 293 -7.12 5.39 11.92
N PHE A 294 -6.57 4.42 11.16
CA PHE A 294 -7.35 3.44 10.41
C PHE A 294 -8.36 2.73 11.32
N PHE A 295 -7.89 2.08 12.38
CA PHE A 295 -8.77 1.31 13.26
C PHE A 295 -9.75 2.17 14.08
N SER A 296 -9.45 3.45 14.29
CA SER A 296 -10.41 4.40 14.89
C SER A 296 -11.47 4.90 13.92
N ALA A 297 -11.18 4.91 12.62
CA ALA A 297 -12.05 5.41 11.57
C ALA A 297 -12.93 4.31 10.96
N ALA A 298 -12.42 3.09 10.86
CA ALA A 298 -13.16 1.93 10.38
C ALA A 298 -14.40 1.67 11.24
N ARG A 299 -15.57 1.57 10.59
CA ARG A 299 -16.83 1.30 11.26
C ARG A 299 -16.94 -0.20 11.53
N ARG A 300 -16.93 -0.57 12.81
CA ARG A 300 -17.25 -1.94 13.22
C ARG A 300 -18.76 -2.18 13.24
N TYR A 301 -19.22 -3.31 12.70
CA TYR A 301 -20.62 -3.73 12.72
C TYR A 301 -20.75 -5.26 12.81
N THR A 302 -21.96 -5.76 13.02
CA THR A 302 -22.26 -7.20 12.96
C THR A 302 -22.71 -7.57 11.55
N ASP A 303 -21.99 -8.50 10.92
CA ASP A 303 -22.26 -8.98 9.57
C ASP A 303 -23.47 -9.94 9.50
N PRO A 304 -23.93 -10.32 8.30
CA PRO A 304 -25.05 -11.26 8.14
C PRO A 304 -24.80 -12.67 8.73
N ALA A 305 -23.55 -13.06 8.96
CA ALA A 305 -23.17 -14.32 9.61
C ALA A 305 -23.10 -14.20 11.14
N GLY A 306 -23.43 -13.02 11.70
CA GLY A 306 -23.41 -12.75 13.13
C GLY A 306 -22.03 -12.47 13.72
N LYS A 307 -20.99 -12.29 12.88
CA LYS A 307 -19.62 -11.97 13.34
C LYS A 307 -19.36 -10.47 13.25
N SER A 308 -18.30 -10.01 13.91
CA SER A 308 -17.86 -8.61 13.78
C SER A 308 -17.13 -8.43 12.45
N ALA A 309 -17.52 -7.43 11.67
CA ALA A 309 -16.87 -7.00 10.43
C ALA A 309 -16.53 -5.50 10.47
N TYR A 310 -15.74 -5.04 9.49
CA TYR A 310 -15.48 -3.63 9.26
C TYR A 310 -16.09 -3.17 7.95
N ASP A 311 -16.48 -1.90 7.94
CA ASP A 311 -16.74 -1.13 6.74
C ASP A 311 -15.94 0.16 6.87
N TRP A 312 -15.25 0.55 5.82
CA TRP A 312 -14.42 1.75 5.78
C TRP A 312 -14.53 2.36 4.39
N GLY A 313 -14.13 3.62 4.24
CA GLY A 313 -14.06 4.28 2.94
C GLY A 313 -12.62 4.63 2.59
N TYR A 314 -12.41 5.08 1.35
CA TYR A 314 -11.12 5.34 0.69
C TYR A 314 -10.08 6.10 1.53
N SER A 315 -10.55 7.00 2.39
CA SER A 315 -9.69 7.85 3.21
C SER A 315 -10.31 8.04 4.58
N PRO A 316 -9.57 8.58 5.56
CA PRO A 316 -10.12 8.93 6.87
C PRO A 316 -11.34 9.86 6.87
N SER A 317 -11.59 10.57 5.76
CA SER A 317 -12.75 11.44 5.60
C SER A 317 -14.03 10.69 5.19
N GLN A 318 -13.91 9.44 4.75
CA GLN A 318 -15.01 8.59 4.29
C GLN A 318 -15.17 7.39 5.22
N ARG A 319 -16.41 7.08 5.59
CA ARG A 319 -16.71 6.11 6.65
C ARG A 319 -17.08 4.70 6.17
N ALA A 320 -17.33 4.52 4.88
CA ALA A 320 -17.86 3.29 4.33
C ALA A 320 -17.66 3.21 2.80
N GLY A 321 -17.76 1.99 2.26
CA GLY A 321 -17.87 1.75 0.81
C GLY A 321 -16.55 1.80 0.04
N GLU A 322 -15.42 1.49 0.69
CA GLU A 322 -14.14 1.22 0.04
C GLU A 322 -14.32 0.24 -1.12
N ASP A 323 -13.67 0.52 -2.25
CA ASP A 323 -13.66 -0.42 -3.36
C ASP A 323 -12.70 -1.59 -3.14
N SER A 324 -12.99 -2.71 -3.79
CA SER A 324 -12.24 -3.95 -3.59
C SER A 324 -10.77 -3.83 -3.98
N ASN A 325 -10.43 -2.94 -4.91
CA ASN A 325 -9.05 -2.77 -5.36
C ASN A 325 -8.22 -2.12 -4.25
N HIS A 326 -8.62 -0.92 -3.81
CA HIS A 326 -7.96 -0.21 -2.72
C HIS A 326 -8.05 -0.96 -1.39
N GLY A 327 -9.22 -1.50 -1.06
CA GLY A 327 -9.42 -2.28 0.16
C GLY A 327 -8.50 -3.49 0.28
N SER A 328 -8.13 -4.11 -0.86
CA SER A 328 -7.14 -5.19 -0.86
C SER A 328 -5.74 -4.70 -0.49
N LEU A 329 -5.35 -3.51 -0.95
CA LEU A 329 -4.05 -2.90 -0.62
C LEU A 329 -3.99 -2.46 0.84
N ASP A 330 -5.10 -1.93 1.39
CA ASP A 330 -5.22 -1.61 2.81
C ASP A 330 -4.94 -2.84 3.67
N CYS A 331 -5.56 -3.97 3.32
CA CYS A 331 -5.43 -5.23 4.05
C CYS A 331 -4.01 -5.81 3.92
N ALA A 332 -3.40 -5.73 2.74
CA ALA A 332 -2.02 -6.17 2.52
C ALA A 332 -1.03 -5.35 3.38
N GLY A 333 -1.16 -4.03 3.39
CA GLY A 333 -0.32 -3.14 4.19
C GLY A 333 -0.49 -3.36 5.70
N LEU A 334 -1.74 -3.43 6.18
CA LEU A 334 -2.02 -3.72 7.59
C LEU A 334 -1.48 -5.08 8.02
N TYR A 335 -1.60 -6.10 7.16
CA TYR A 335 -1.03 -7.42 7.44
C TYR A 335 0.50 -7.38 7.50
N ARG A 336 1.16 -6.66 6.57
CA ARG A 336 2.61 -6.45 6.60
C ARG A 336 3.05 -5.81 7.93
N LEU A 337 2.33 -4.79 8.39
CA LEU A 337 2.59 -4.15 9.68
C LEU A 337 2.28 -5.07 10.87
N TYR A 338 1.24 -5.91 10.78
CA TYR A 338 0.93 -6.93 11.80
C TYR A 338 2.09 -7.92 11.97
N LEU A 339 2.69 -8.40 10.87
CA LEU A 339 3.82 -9.33 10.91
C LEU A 339 5.03 -8.77 11.66
N THR A 340 5.23 -7.44 11.66
CA THR A 340 6.33 -6.83 12.42
C THR A 340 6.19 -6.97 13.93
N GLY A 341 4.97 -7.16 14.44
CA GLY A 341 4.66 -7.10 15.88
C GLY A 341 4.90 -5.73 16.54
N ARG A 342 5.31 -4.71 15.78
CA ARG A 342 5.87 -3.45 16.28
C ARG A 342 4.82 -2.41 16.67
N TYR A 343 3.66 -2.46 16.01
CA TYR A 343 2.63 -1.42 16.09
C TYR A 343 1.37 -1.83 16.85
N SER A 344 1.45 -2.91 17.64
CA SER A 344 0.35 -3.42 18.47
C SER A 344 -0.92 -3.78 17.68
N ILE A 345 -0.79 -4.06 16.38
CA ILE A 345 -1.86 -4.68 15.60
C ILE A 345 -2.02 -6.12 16.10
N THR A 346 -3.23 -6.49 16.47
CA THR A 346 -3.52 -7.83 17.02
C THR A 346 -4.36 -8.66 16.06
N ALA A 347 -4.32 -9.98 16.21
CA ALA A 347 -5.23 -10.87 15.47
C ALA A 347 -6.71 -10.49 15.65
N SER A 348 -7.09 -10.00 16.84
CA SER A 348 -8.46 -9.52 17.10
C SER A 348 -8.84 -8.24 16.33
N MET A 349 -7.85 -7.43 15.96
CA MET A 349 -8.05 -6.26 15.11
C MET A 349 -8.12 -6.66 13.64
N MET A 350 -7.40 -7.70 13.22
CA MET A 350 -7.39 -8.18 11.83
C MET A 350 -8.58 -9.09 11.50
N ALA A 351 -9.08 -9.87 12.46
CA ALA A 351 -10.18 -10.82 12.22
C ALA A 351 -11.46 -10.17 11.62
N PRO A 352 -11.90 -8.95 12.03
CA PRO A 352 -13.03 -8.31 11.38
C PRO A 352 -12.78 -7.90 9.91
N LEU A 353 -11.54 -7.64 9.49
CA LEU A 353 -11.22 -7.47 8.07
C LEU A 353 -11.44 -8.79 7.33
N ALA A 354 -10.99 -9.90 7.90
CA ALA A 354 -11.18 -11.24 7.32
C ALA A 354 -12.66 -11.64 7.25
N ASN A 355 -13.46 -11.32 8.27
CA ASN A 355 -14.92 -11.51 8.22
C ASN A 355 -15.58 -10.66 7.13
N THR A 356 -15.11 -9.43 6.93
CA THR A 356 -15.60 -8.58 5.82
C THR A 356 -15.39 -9.25 4.48
N LEU A 357 -14.19 -9.79 4.23
CA LEU A 357 -13.92 -10.51 2.98
C LEU A 357 -14.80 -11.76 2.82
N VAL A 358 -14.79 -12.64 3.83
CA VAL A 358 -15.36 -13.99 3.69
C VAL A 358 -16.88 -13.98 3.84
N ASP A 359 -17.42 -13.23 4.80
CA ASP A 359 -18.85 -13.29 5.13
C ASP A 359 -19.67 -12.20 4.43
N VAL A 360 -19.03 -11.14 3.90
CA VAL A 360 -19.72 -10.00 3.27
C VAL A 360 -19.39 -9.87 1.78
N MET A 361 -18.10 -9.87 1.42
CA MET A 361 -17.67 -9.67 0.04
C MET A 361 -17.79 -10.93 -0.81
N THR A 362 -17.54 -12.10 -0.26
CA THR A 362 -17.64 -13.37 -1.00
C THR A 362 -19.12 -13.71 -1.25
N LYS A 363 -19.54 -13.72 -2.52
CA LYS A 363 -20.95 -13.97 -2.90
C LYS A 363 -21.21 -15.42 -3.28
N SER A 364 -20.23 -16.04 -3.93
CA SER A 364 -20.21 -17.44 -4.31
C SER A 364 -18.77 -17.81 -4.70
N PRO A 365 -18.44 -19.10 -4.93
CA PRO A 365 -17.17 -19.47 -5.54
C PRO A 365 -16.91 -18.62 -6.80
N HIS A 366 -15.67 -18.14 -6.95
CA HIS A 366 -15.26 -17.25 -8.04
C HIS A 366 -16.11 -15.98 -8.21
N LYS A 367 -16.72 -15.45 -7.15
CA LYS A 367 -17.48 -14.18 -7.22
C LYS A 367 -17.35 -13.36 -5.95
N TYR A 368 -16.73 -12.19 -6.09
CA TYR A 368 -16.46 -11.27 -5.00
C TYR A 368 -17.09 -9.91 -5.29
N ALA A 369 -17.67 -9.29 -4.26
CA ALA A 369 -18.21 -7.94 -4.33
C ALA A 369 -17.12 -6.95 -4.71
N GLY A 370 -17.52 -5.92 -5.46
CA GLY A 370 -16.64 -4.83 -5.82
C GLY A 370 -16.39 -3.81 -4.70
N ARG A 371 -17.10 -3.89 -3.57
CA ARG A 371 -16.90 -3.04 -2.38
C ARG A 371 -16.92 -3.82 -1.08
N VAL A 372 -16.30 -3.26 -0.04
CA VAL A 372 -16.18 -3.88 1.30
C VAL A 372 -17.50 -4.03 2.05
N ASP A 373 -18.50 -3.21 1.70
CA ASP A 373 -19.87 -3.32 2.21
C ASP A 373 -20.69 -4.44 1.52
N GLY A 374 -20.07 -5.16 0.58
CA GLY A 374 -20.68 -6.25 -0.16
C GLY A 374 -21.51 -5.80 -1.36
N SER A 375 -21.53 -4.50 -1.70
CA SER A 375 -22.17 -3.99 -2.91
C SER A 375 -21.23 -4.02 -4.12
N ASP A 376 -21.81 -3.80 -5.31
CA ASP A 376 -21.06 -3.60 -6.55
C ASP A 376 -21.21 -2.16 -7.04
N GLY A 377 -20.19 -1.68 -7.72
CA GLY A 377 -20.04 -0.36 -8.31
C GLY A 377 -19.54 -0.43 -9.75
N ARG A 378 -18.74 0.57 -10.14
CA ARG A 378 -18.09 0.67 -11.45
C ARG A 378 -16.58 0.84 -11.26
N GLY A 379 -15.80 0.60 -12.31
CA GLY A 379 -14.34 0.71 -12.25
C GLY A 379 -13.77 -0.24 -11.19
N HIS A 380 -12.91 0.29 -10.31
CA HIS A 380 -12.36 -0.44 -9.16
C HIS A 380 -13.43 -1.00 -8.20
N GLY A 381 -14.63 -0.41 -8.21
CA GLY A 381 -15.77 -0.88 -7.44
C GLY A 381 -16.55 -2.01 -8.08
N SER A 382 -16.15 -2.58 -9.22
CA SER A 382 -16.87 -3.66 -9.90
C SER A 382 -16.59 -5.02 -9.26
N SER A 383 -17.55 -5.94 -9.30
CA SER A 383 -17.34 -7.32 -8.83
C SER A 383 -16.21 -8.02 -9.60
N THR A 384 -15.44 -8.87 -8.92
CA THR A 384 -14.40 -9.69 -9.56
C THR A 384 -14.79 -11.17 -9.58
N SER A 385 -14.21 -11.90 -10.53
CA SER A 385 -14.31 -13.37 -10.60
C SER A 385 -13.14 -14.10 -9.94
N TYR A 386 -12.28 -13.37 -9.24
CA TYR A 386 -11.05 -13.85 -8.63
C TYR A 386 -10.81 -13.14 -7.30
N LEU A 387 -10.07 -13.79 -6.41
CA LEU A 387 -9.63 -13.19 -5.16
C LEU A 387 -8.48 -12.21 -5.45
N ARG A 388 -8.63 -10.95 -5.06
CA ARG A 388 -7.51 -9.98 -5.15
C ARG A 388 -6.41 -10.38 -4.16
N GLY A 389 -5.16 -10.37 -4.62
CA GLY A 389 -4.00 -10.85 -3.86
C GLY A 389 -3.85 -10.22 -2.47
N GLY A 390 -4.12 -8.91 -2.34
CA GLY A 390 -4.01 -8.20 -1.07
C GLY A 390 -4.99 -8.67 0.03
N PHE A 391 -6.06 -9.39 -0.34
CA PHE A 391 -6.97 -10.02 0.61
C PHE A 391 -6.54 -11.43 1.04
N LEU A 392 -5.68 -12.11 0.27
CA LEU A 392 -5.22 -13.46 0.57
C LEU A 392 -4.66 -13.60 2.00
N PRO A 393 -3.81 -12.68 2.52
CA PRO A 393 -3.27 -12.79 3.87
C PRO A 393 -4.31 -12.84 5.00
N LEU A 394 -5.54 -12.36 4.75
CA LEU A 394 -6.61 -12.44 5.74
C LEU A 394 -7.04 -13.88 6.06
N ALA A 395 -6.65 -14.85 5.24
CA ALA A 395 -6.84 -16.27 5.51
C ALA A 395 -6.21 -16.73 6.84
N GLU A 396 -5.16 -16.05 7.35
CA GLU A 396 -4.59 -16.34 8.68
C GLU A 396 -5.66 -16.25 9.79
N PHE A 397 -6.63 -15.35 9.64
CA PHE A 397 -7.65 -15.08 10.65
C PHE A 397 -8.98 -15.81 10.40
N ARG A 398 -9.05 -16.62 9.34
CA ARG A 398 -10.22 -17.46 9.00
C ARG A 398 -9.79 -18.89 8.66
N PRO A 399 -9.45 -19.71 9.67
CA PRO A 399 -9.03 -21.10 9.45
C PRO A 399 -10.05 -21.93 8.68
N ASP A 400 -11.34 -21.62 8.81
CA ASP A 400 -12.46 -22.24 8.09
C ASP A 400 -12.49 -21.89 6.60
N ALA A 401 -11.96 -20.73 6.20
CA ALA A 401 -11.92 -20.26 4.81
C ALA A 401 -10.54 -20.45 4.15
N TYR A 402 -9.50 -20.78 4.93
CA TYR A 402 -8.11 -20.86 4.50
C TYR A 402 -7.93 -21.64 3.18
N HIS A 403 -8.42 -22.88 3.11
CA HIS A 403 -8.24 -23.72 1.93
C HIS A 403 -8.97 -23.17 0.70
N ALA A 404 -10.17 -22.61 0.88
CA ALA A 404 -10.92 -22.01 -0.21
C ALA A 404 -10.18 -20.79 -0.77
N MET A 405 -9.69 -19.90 0.10
CA MET A 405 -8.94 -18.72 -0.32
C MET A 405 -7.62 -19.09 -1.04
N LEU A 406 -6.87 -20.06 -0.53
CA LEU A 406 -5.66 -20.55 -1.21
C LEU A 406 -5.98 -21.18 -2.58
N THR A 407 -7.07 -21.95 -2.68
CA THR A 407 -7.48 -22.57 -3.95
C THR A 407 -7.87 -21.53 -4.99
N GLU A 408 -8.50 -20.44 -4.57
CA GLU A 408 -8.88 -19.33 -5.44
C GLU A 408 -7.66 -18.54 -5.93
N ALA A 409 -6.67 -18.32 -5.06
CA ALA A 409 -5.43 -17.64 -5.43
C ALA A 409 -4.44 -18.53 -6.22
N LEU A 410 -4.48 -19.84 -6.04
CA LEU A 410 -3.61 -20.83 -6.70
C LEU A 410 -4.41 -22.03 -7.22
N PRO A 411 -5.22 -21.87 -8.28
CA PRO A 411 -5.99 -22.96 -8.86
C PRO A 411 -5.10 -24.15 -9.25
N GLY A 412 -5.43 -25.34 -8.76
CA GLY A 412 -4.61 -26.54 -9.01
C GLY A 412 -3.19 -26.45 -8.44
N ASN A 413 -3.03 -25.72 -7.33
CA ASN A 413 -1.78 -25.47 -6.63
C ASN A 413 -0.74 -24.71 -7.46
N GLY A 414 -1.17 -23.87 -8.42
CA GLY A 414 -0.25 -23.05 -9.19
C GLY A 414 -0.82 -21.69 -9.57
N THR A 415 0.09 -20.74 -9.83
CA THR A 415 -0.25 -19.37 -10.25
C THR A 415 0.88 -18.76 -11.05
N THR A 416 0.58 -17.72 -11.83
CA THR A 416 1.57 -16.84 -12.48
C THR A 416 1.73 -15.51 -11.73
N SER A 417 0.94 -15.29 -10.68
CA SER A 417 0.98 -14.09 -9.85
C SER A 417 1.98 -14.29 -8.72
N ILE A 418 3.08 -13.53 -8.77
CA ILE A 418 4.19 -13.65 -7.82
C ILE A 418 3.79 -13.17 -6.41
N ASP A 419 2.88 -12.20 -6.33
CA ASP A 419 2.28 -11.69 -5.10
C ASP A 419 1.39 -12.75 -4.44
N SER A 420 0.50 -13.41 -5.19
CA SER A 420 -0.34 -14.50 -4.66
C SER A 420 0.51 -15.68 -4.20
N PHE A 421 1.54 -16.03 -4.97
CA PHE A 421 2.45 -17.13 -4.61
C PHE A 421 3.22 -16.84 -3.31
N SER A 422 3.87 -15.67 -3.21
CA SER A 422 4.63 -15.29 -2.02
C SER A 422 3.72 -15.13 -0.80
N GLY A 423 2.50 -14.60 -0.97
CA GLY A 423 1.48 -14.54 0.07
C GLY A 423 1.05 -15.92 0.57
N ALA A 424 0.87 -16.89 -0.33
CA ALA A 424 0.57 -18.27 0.05
C ALA A 424 1.72 -18.94 0.81
N LEU A 425 2.98 -18.72 0.41
CA LEU A 425 4.13 -19.23 1.16
C LEU A 425 4.21 -18.61 2.57
N MET A 426 3.95 -17.32 2.70
CA MET A 426 3.90 -16.66 4.00
C MET A 426 2.82 -17.29 4.88
N LEU A 427 1.60 -17.46 4.36
CA LEU A 427 0.51 -18.12 5.10
C LEU A 427 0.84 -19.55 5.53
N LYS A 428 1.45 -20.35 4.65
CA LYS A 428 1.95 -21.69 4.98
C LYS A 428 2.98 -21.66 6.11
N SER A 429 3.97 -20.77 6.00
CA SER A 429 5.01 -20.59 7.02
C SER A 429 4.41 -20.25 8.38
N ARG A 430 3.47 -19.30 8.41
CA ARG A 430 2.76 -18.85 9.61
C ARG A 430 1.98 -19.98 10.27
N ARG A 431 1.17 -20.73 9.51
CA ARG A 431 0.43 -21.89 10.05
C ARG A 431 1.36 -22.98 10.56
N GLY A 432 2.44 -23.27 9.83
CA GLY A 432 3.43 -24.27 10.22
C GLY A 432 4.07 -23.97 11.58
N GLN A 433 4.29 -22.70 11.92
CA GLN A 433 4.84 -22.28 13.22
C GLN A 433 3.86 -22.41 14.39
N HIS A 434 2.55 -22.45 14.14
CA HIS A 434 1.51 -22.56 15.17
C HIS A 434 1.07 -24.01 15.47
N HIS A 435 1.60 -25.00 14.73
CA HIS A 435 1.24 -26.42 14.87
C HIS A 435 2.31 -27.28 15.59
N TYR A 436 3.27 -26.66 16.29
CA TYR A 436 4.28 -27.34 17.11
C TYR A 436 4.30 -26.85 18.55
#